data_AF-U7V997-F1
#
_entry.id   AF-U7V997-F1
#
_cell.length_a   1.000
_cell.length_b   1.000
_cell.length_c   1.000
_cell.angle_alpha   90.00
_cell.angle_beta   90.00
_cell.angle_gamma   90.00
#
_symmetry.space_group_name_H-M   'P 1'
#
loop_
_entity.id
_entity.type
_entity.pdbx_description
1 polymer ?
#
loop_
_entity_poly.entity_id
_entity_poly.type
_entity_poly.pdbx_seq_one_letter_code
_entity_poly.pdbx_strand_id
1 'polypeptide(L)'
;MKLKTATIILFFFMANFLFSLQIGPPMYEQRIDGNGGYREFTIKNSGDETLRYKLTILPTLENHKDMSKWTEVSPKILTIKPGKSGKIKIYSNAPKGAEEGEYGFILSVKMIGLPRLPEETHLIESSAKINFDVHLELFGYVGNLEPKVKLTNLKTRKKDNQIIISGKLENLTLKRGVYCGIDIIGKNGTIYNSDLRVPVNSEKEFNIELDKNIKQSEITGIRIRDLENYKEILKQKI
;
A
#
# COMPACT_ATOMS: atom_id res chain seq x y z
N MET A 1 -12.67 -29.20 -35.51
CA MET A 1 -11.55 -28.23 -35.46
C MET A 1 -11.98 -26.79 -35.13
N LYS A 2 -13.19 -26.33 -35.47
CA LYS A 2 -13.62 -24.91 -35.29
C LYS A 2 -13.92 -24.47 -33.84
N LEU A 3 -14.37 -25.37 -32.97
CA LEU A 3 -14.78 -25.01 -31.60
C LEU A 3 -13.59 -24.68 -30.68
N LYS A 4 -12.48 -25.43 -30.79
CA LYS A 4 -11.27 -25.18 -29.99
C LYS A 4 -10.57 -23.87 -30.37
N THR A 5 -10.60 -23.48 -31.65
CA THR A 5 -10.01 -22.22 -32.13
C THR A 5 -10.81 -21.01 -31.62
N ALA A 6 -12.15 -21.11 -31.56
CA ALA A 6 -13.00 -20.05 -31.01
C ALA A 6 -12.78 -19.83 -29.50
N THR A 7 -12.58 -20.91 -28.72
CA THR A 7 -12.26 -20.80 -27.28
C THR A 7 -10.90 -20.14 -27.03
N ILE A 8 -9.89 -20.42 -27.86
CA ILE A 8 -8.55 -19.81 -27.76
C ILE A 8 -8.60 -18.32 -28.13
N ILE A 9 -9.35 -17.94 -29.16
CA ILE A 9 -9.51 -16.53 -29.57
C ILE A 9 -10.27 -15.72 -28.50
N LEU A 10 -11.33 -16.29 -27.89
CA LEU A 10 -12.05 -15.64 -26.79
C LEU A 10 -11.15 -15.43 -25.57
N PHE A 11 -10.27 -16.39 -25.26
CA PHE A 11 -9.30 -16.28 -24.17
C PHE A 11 -8.23 -15.20 -24.45
N PHE A 12 -7.81 -15.03 -25.71
CA PHE A 12 -6.90 -13.94 -26.12
C PHE A 12 -7.56 -12.55 -26.09
N PHE A 13 -8.87 -12.44 -26.34
CA PHE A 13 -9.59 -11.17 -26.23
C PHE A 13 -9.84 -10.74 -24.78
N MET A 14 -10.04 -11.68 -23.84
CA MET A 14 -10.16 -11.37 -22.41
C MET A 14 -8.83 -10.94 -21.77
N ALA A 15 -7.69 -11.26 -22.38
CA ALA A 15 -6.36 -11.08 -21.78
C ALA A 15 -5.89 -9.61 -21.64
N ASN A 16 -6.66 -8.63 -22.13
CA ASN A 16 -6.23 -7.22 -22.15
C ASN A 16 -6.94 -6.30 -21.15
N PHE A 17 -7.85 -6.80 -20.30
CA PHE A 17 -8.44 -6.00 -19.23
C PHE A 17 -7.55 -5.98 -17.99
N LEU A 18 -6.35 -5.39 -18.12
CA LEU A 18 -5.49 -5.09 -16.97
C LEU A 18 -5.73 -3.65 -16.51
N PHE A 19 -6.84 -3.41 -15.83
CA PHE A 19 -6.99 -2.20 -15.04
C PHE A 19 -6.17 -2.34 -13.75
N SER A 20 -4.95 -1.82 -13.74
CA SER A 20 -4.20 -1.66 -12.50
C SER A 20 -4.61 -0.32 -11.85
N LEU A 21 -5.59 -0.35 -10.94
CA LEU A 21 -5.75 0.79 -10.02
C LEU A 21 -4.51 0.82 -9.12
N GLN A 22 -3.67 1.84 -9.29
CA GLN A 22 -2.46 2.01 -8.50
C GLN A 22 -2.64 3.20 -7.58
N ILE A 23 -2.76 2.93 -6.28
CA ILE A 23 -2.78 3.94 -5.21
C ILE A 23 -1.53 3.73 -4.37
N GLY A 24 -0.70 4.76 -4.24
CA GLY A 24 0.53 4.69 -3.45
C GLY A 24 0.77 5.99 -2.69
N PRO A 25 1.45 5.98 -1.54
CA PRO A 25 1.95 4.78 -0.85
C PRO A 25 0.80 3.96 -0.26
N PRO A 26 1.01 2.69 0.11
CA PRO A 26 -0.02 1.83 0.68
C PRO A 26 -0.30 2.11 2.18
N MET A 27 0.26 3.18 2.72
CA MET A 27 0.28 3.44 4.16
C MET A 27 0.20 4.93 4.48
N TYR A 28 -0.31 5.25 5.67
CA TYR A 28 -0.32 6.59 6.23
C TYR A 28 0.77 6.77 7.30
N GLU A 29 0.72 5.99 8.38
CA GLU A 29 1.78 5.83 9.39
C GLU A 29 2.45 7.15 9.77
N GLN A 30 1.63 8.14 10.16
CA GLN A 30 2.11 9.44 10.62
C GLN A 30 1.85 9.62 12.10
N ARG A 31 2.76 10.30 12.79
CA ARG A 31 2.44 10.95 14.06
C ARG A 31 1.39 12.04 13.83
N ILE A 32 0.27 12.00 14.55
CA ILE A 32 -0.90 12.88 14.34
C ILE A 32 -1.14 13.91 15.44
N ASP A 33 -0.31 13.94 16.50
CA ASP A 33 -0.32 15.01 17.50
C ASP A 33 0.72 16.10 17.19
N GLY A 34 0.69 17.20 17.95
CA GLY A 34 1.58 18.34 17.73
C GLY A 34 1.21 19.14 16.49
N ASN A 35 1.99 19.00 15.41
CA ASN A 35 1.75 19.68 14.14
C ASN A 35 0.83 18.91 13.18
N GLY A 36 0.33 17.75 13.61
CA GLY A 36 -0.46 16.84 12.78
C GLY A 36 0.40 16.02 11.81
N GLY A 37 -0.21 14.97 11.29
CA GLY A 37 0.36 14.09 10.27
C GLY A 37 -0.08 14.53 8.88
N TYR A 38 0.82 14.43 7.91
CA TYR A 38 0.53 14.75 6.51
C TYR A 38 1.10 13.70 5.58
N ARG A 39 0.33 13.30 4.56
CA ARG A 39 0.84 12.44 3.50
C ARG A 39 0.15 12.69 2.16
N GLU A 40 0.95 12.66 1.09
CA GLU A 40 0.44 12.61 -0.28
C GLU A 40 0.32 11.18 -0.76
N PHE A 41 -0.79 10.86 -1.43
CA PHE A 41 -0.94 9.65 -2.20
C PHE A 41 -1.14 10.00 -3.68
N THR A 42 -0.68 9.12 -4.55
CA THR A 42 -0.81 9.19 -5.99
C THR A 42 -1.73 8.09 -6.46
N ILE A 43 -2.74 8.46 -7.24
CA ILE A 43 -3.62 7.54 -7.95
C ILE A 43 -3.26 7.62 -9.43
N LYS A 44 -2.92 6.49 -10.05
CA LYS A 44 -2.63 6.41 -11.49
C LYS A 44 -3.83 5.88 -12.27
N ASN A 45 -4.17 6.57 -13.35
CA ASN A 45 -5.09 6.07 -14.35
C ASN A 45 -4.29 5.50 -15.53
N SER A 46 -4.12 4.17 -15.54
CA SER A 46 -3.46 3.46 -16.65
C SER A 46 -4.42 3.12 -17.81
N GLY A 47 -5.71 3.44 -17.67
CA GLY A 47 -6.72 3.20 -18.69
C GLY A 47 -6.74 4.28 -19.78
N ASP A 48 -7.67 4.10 -20.71
CA ASP A 48 -7.93 4.93 -21.88
C ASP A 48 -9.10 5.92 -21.69
N GLU A 49 -9.92 5.73 -20.65
CA GLU A 49 -10.99 6.67 -20.26
C GLU A 49 -10.57 7.64 -19.15
N THR A 50 -11.19 8.81 -19.10
CA THR A 50 -11.04 9.74 -17.95
C THR A 50 -11.79 9.17 -16.75
N LEU A 51 -11.09 9.02 -15.62
CA LEU A 51 -11.67 8.53 -14.39
C LEU A 51 -11.93 9.66 -13.41
N ARG A 52 -13.06 9.60 -12.70
CA ARG A 52 -13.39 10.52 -11.63
C ARG A 52 -13.66 9.75 -10.35
N TYR A 53 -13.04 10.20 -9.26
CA TYR A 53 -13.19 9.61 -7.94
C TYR A 53 -13.77 10.62 -6.96
N LYS A 54 -14.68 10.15 -6.11
CA LYS A 54 -15.08 10.84 -4.88
C LYS A 54 -14.28 10.23 -3.73
N LEU A 55 -13.59 11.08 -3.00
CA LEU A 55 -12.79 10.70 -1.83
C LEU A 55 -13.54 11.06 -0.56
N THR A 56 -13.66 10.11 0.36
CA THR A 56 -14.34 10.31 1.65
C THR A 56 -13.52 9.67 2.76
N ILE A 57 -13.43 10.35 3.90
CA ILE A 57 -12.91 9.78 5.14
C ILE A 57 -14.08 9.17 5.90
N LEU A 58 -13.96 7.90 6.24
CA LEU A 58 -14.94 7.13 6.99
C LEU A 58 -14.34 6.64 8.31
N PRO A 59 -15.19 6.31 9.31
CA PRO A 59 -14.73 5.68 10.54
C PRO A 59 -13.92 4.40 10.27
N THR A 60 -12.95 4.13 11.14
CA THR A 60 -12.16 2.88 11.14
C THR A 60 -13.03 1.67 11.51
N LEU A 61 -12.50 0.45 11.34
CA LEU A 61 -13.19 -0.79 11.73
C LEU A 61 -13.31 -0.92 13.27
N GLU A 62 -14.28 -1.73 13.73
CA GLU A 62 -14.77 -1.79 15.13
C GLU A 62 -13.76 -2.15 16.24
N ASN A 63 -12.46 -2.29 15.96
CA ASN A 63 -11.43 -2.63 16.96
C ASN A 63 -10.25 -1.65 17.00
N HIS A 64 -10.37 -0.51 16.30
CA HIS A 64 -9.34 0.51 16.28
C HIS A 64 -9.89 1.83 16.85
N LYS A 65 -9.02 2.62 17.49
CA LYS A 65 -9.41 3.97 17.90
C LYS A 65 -9.64 4.80 16.63
N ASP A 66 -10.74 5.53 16.58
CA ASP A 66 -11.10 6.27 15.36
C ASP A 66 -10.46 7.67 15.33
N MET A 67 -9.86 8.04 14.19
CA MET A 67 -9.41 9.41 13.90
C MET A 67 -10.10 10.02 12.67
N SER A 68 -11.19 9.43 12.17
CA SER A 68 -11.88 9.90 10.97
C SER A 68 -12.33 11.36 11.09
N LYS A 69 -12.79 11.77 12.29
CA LYS A 69 -13.20 13.16 12.59
C LYS A 69 -12.05 14.15 12.69
N TRP A 70 -10.82 13.66 12.76
CA TRP A 70 -9.59 14.47 12.87
C TRP A 70 -8.83 14.52 11.54
N THR A 71 -9.37 13.86 10.51
CA THR A 71 -8.68 13.60 9.25
C THR A 71 -9.44 14.23 8.09
N GLU A 72 -8.69 14.92 7.23
CA GLU A 72 -9.20 15.55 6.02
C GLU A 72 -8.49 15.00 4.78
N VAL A 73 -9.24 14.90 3.67
CA VAL A 73 -8.70 14.55 2.36
C VAL A 73 -8.97 15.66 1.36
N SER A 74 -7.95 16.00 0.57
CA SER A 74 -8.04 16.99 -0.50
C SER A 74 -7.35 16.50 -1.79
N PRO A 75 -7.98 16.64 -2.96
CA PRO A 75 -9.34 17.15 -3.18
C PRO A 75 -10.41 16.11 -2.82
N LYS A 76 -11.65 16.53 -2.53
CA LYS A 76 -12.77 15.59 -2.32
C LYS A 76 -13.22 14.89 -3.61
N ILE A 77 -12.93 15.49 -4.77
CA ILE A 77 -13.16 14.91 -6.08
C ILE A 77 -11.87 15.01 -6.88
N LEU A 78 -11.42 13.88 -7.41
CA LEU A 78 -10.23 13.79 -8.25
C LEU A 78 -10.62 13.33 -9.65
N THR A 79 -10.27 14.11 -10.67
CA THR A 79 -10.44 13.71 -12.08
C THR A 79 -9.07 13.46 -12.69
N ILE A 80 -8.87 12.27 -13.27
CA ILE A 80 -7.59 11.83 -13.81
C ILE A 80 -7.77 11.44 -15.28
N LYS A 81 -7.11 12.17 -16.18
CA LYS A 81 -7.09 11.86 -17.61
C LYS A 81 -6.38 10.52 -17.90
N PRO A 82 -6.64 9.90 -19.06
CA PRO A 82 -5.95 8.68 -19.49
C PRO A 82 -4.43 8.80 -19.42
N GLY A 83 -3.77 7.76 -18.92
CA GLY A 83 -2.31 7.71 -18.76
C GLY A 83 -1.71 8.73 -17.80
N LYS A 84 -2.53 9.44 -17.00
CA LYS A 84 -2.07 10.44 -16.02
C LYS A 84 -2.21 9.95 -14.58
N SER A 85 -1.61 10.70 -13.67
CA SER A 85 -1.75 10.49 -12.24
C SER A 85 -2.33 11.72 -11.57
N GLY A 86 -3.14 11.49 -10.54
CA GLY A 86 -3.67 12.52 -9.65
C GLY A 86 -3.08 12.38 -8.26
N LYS A 87 -2.95 13.48 -7.54
CA LYS A 87 -2.49 13.51 -6.15
C LYS A 87 -3.65 13.76 -5.21
N ILE A 88 -3.63 13.07 -4.08
CA ILE A 88 -4.52 13.29 -2.94
C ILE A 88 -3.65 13.58 -1.73
N LYS A 89 -4.12 14.48 -0.87
CA LYS A 89 -3.43 14.92 0.33
C LYS A 89 -4.31 14.53 1.50
N ILE A 90 -3.73 13.83 2.45
CA ILE A 90 -4.39 13.48 3.71
C ILE A 90 -3.65 14.19 4.83
N TYR A 91 -4.41 14.85 5.69
CA TYR A 91 -3.91 15.50 6.89
C TYR A 91 -4.76 15.07 8.08
N SER A 92 -4.11 14.71 9.18
CA SER A 92 -4.78 14.32 10.43
C SER A 92 -4.18 15.08 11.59
N ASN A 93 -5.02 15.64 12.47
CA ASN A 93 -4.55 16.35 13.66
C ASN A 93 -5.39 16.00 14.89
N ALA A 94 -4.81 15.20 15.79
CA ALA A 94 -5.47 14.79 17.01
C ALA A 94 -5.72 15.98 17.95
N PRO A 95 -6.86 16.00 18.66
CA PRO A 95 -7.14 17.04 19.64
C PRO A 95 -6.15 16.98 20.80
N LYS A 96 -5.96 18.11 21.49
CA LYS A 96 -5.15 18.16 22.71
C LYS A 96 -5.69 17.18 23.75
N GLY A 97 -4.80 16.42 24.36
CA GLY A 97 -5.17 15.42 25.38
C GLY A 97 -5.67 14.09 24.82
N ALA A 98 -5.62 13.88 23.49
CA ALA A 98 -5.81 12.55 22.93
C ALA A 98 -4.82 11.56 23.56
N GLU A 99 -5.29 10.38 23.91
CA GLU A 99 -4.46 9.33 24.49
C GLU A 99 -3.41 8.86 23.50
N GLU A 100 -2.23 8.48 24.00
CA GLU A 100 -1.22 7.83 23.16
C GLU A 100 -1.73 6.52 22.57
N GLY A 101 -1.30 6.25 21.34
CA GLY A 101 -1.54 5.00 20.64
C GLY A 101 -1.96 5.16 19.20
N GLU A 102 -2.25 4.03 18.57
CA GLU A 102 -2.68 3.93 17.18
C GLU A 102 -4.16 4.29 17.01
N TYR A 103 -4.41 5.07 15.96
CA TYR A 103 -5.73 5.45 15.49
C TYR A 103 -5.86 5.12 14.01
N GLY A 104 -7.05 4.76 13.56
CA GLY A 104 -7.35 4.44 12.18
C GLY A 104 -8.40 5.36 11.57
N PHE A 105 -8.45 5.39 10.24
CA PHE A 105 -9.58 5.86 9.44
C PHE A 105 -9.65 5.04 8.14
N ILE A 106 -10.79 5.06 7.46
CA ILE A 106 -10.92 4.48 6.13
C ILE A 106 -10.92 5.59 5.09
N LEU A 107 -10.01 5.51 4.11
CA LEU A 107 -10.09 6.27 2.87
C LEU A 107 -10.97 5.49 1.89
N SER A 108 -12.19 6.01 1.64
CA SER A 108 -13.05 5.53 0.57
C SER A 108 -12.73 6.27 -0.73
N VAL A 109 -12.37 5.51 -1.76
CA VAL A 109 -12.08 5.96 -3.12
C VAL A 109 -13.14 5.37 -4.04
N LYS A 110 -14.22 6.13 -4.22
CA LYS A 110 -15.37 5.70 -5.02
C LYS A 110 -15.29 6.26 -6.43
N MET A 111 -15.28 5.39 -7.44
CA MET A 111 -15.43 5.83 -8.83
C MET A 111 -16.84 6.38 -9.05
N ILE A 112 -16.92 7.55 -9.69
CA ILE A 112 -18.19 8.18 -10.06
C ILE A 112 -18.24 8.37 -11.58
N GLY A 113 -19.39 8.04 -12.18
CA GLY A 113 -19.60 8.20 -13.61
C GLY A 113 -19.50 9.65 -14.05
N LEU A 114 -18.93 9.88 -15.24
CA LEU A 114 -18.98 11.17 -15.90
C LEU A 114 -20.37 11.34 -16.54
N PRO A 115 -21.12 12.41 -16.22
CA PRO A 115 -22.38 12.68 -16.93
C PRO A 115 -22.06 12.98 -18.41
N ARG A 116 -22.82 12.37 -19.32
CA ARG A 116 -22.72 12.63 -20.77
C ARG A 116 -23.51 13.88 -21.13
N LEU A 117 -23.03 14.61 -22.14
CA LEU A 117 -23.78 15.71 -22.73
C LEU A 117 -24.92 15.13 -23.60
N PRO A 118 -26.06 15.83 -23.74
CA PRO A 118 -27.23 15.35 -24.50
C PRO A 118 -26.93 14.97 -25.95
N GLU A 119 -25.94 15.61 -26.58
CA GLU A 119 -25.55 15.37 -27.97
C GLU A 119 -24.79 14.04 -28.18
N GLU A 120 -24.29 13.41 -27.10
CA GLU A 120 -23.59 12.12 -27.14
C GLU A 120 -24.55 10.92 -26.97
N THR A 121 -25.85 11.15 -26.88
CA THR A 121 -26.88 10.12 -26.57
C THR A 121 -27.18 9.17 -27.72
N HIS A 122 -26.76 9.49 -28.95
CA HIS A 122 -26.99 8.65 -30.13
C HIS A 122 -26.02 7.46 -30.27
N LEU A 123 -24.99 7.38 -29.44
CA LEU A 123 -24.04 6.27 -29.42
C LEU A 123 -24.44 5.28 -28.32
N ILE A 124 -25.16 4.22 -28.70
CA ILE A 124 -25.46 3.10 -27.81
C ILE A 124 -24.14 2.34 -27.56
N GLU A 125 -23.45 2.67 -26.47
CA GLU A 125 -22.35 1.85 -25.96
C GLU A 125 -22.92 0.52 -25.44
N SER A 126 -22.75 -0.55 -26.21
CA SER A 126 -23.00 -1.93 -25.77
C SER A 126 -21.85 -2.46 -24.90
N SER A 127 -21.37 -1.66 -23.95
CA SER A 127 -20.25 -2.01 -23.08
C SER A 127 -20.64 -1.93 -21.61
N ALA A 128 -20.45 -3.03 -20.88
CA ALA A 128 -20.58 -3.05 -19.43
C ALA A 128 -19.48 -2.19 -18.79
N LYS A 129 -19.85 -1.16 -18.03
CA LYS A 129 -18.90 -0.35 -17.25
C LYS A 129 -18.74 -0.91 -15.85
N ILE A 130 -17.50 -1.22 -15.46
CA ILE A 130 -17.17 -1.68 -14.12
C ILE A 130 -16.75 -0.48 -13.28
N ASN A 131 -17.54 -0.15 -12.27
CA ASN A 131 -17.18 0.85 -11.27
C ASN A 131 -16.61 0.15 -10.04
N PHE A 132 -15.56 0.72 -9.45
CA PHE A 132 -14.96 0.23 -8.22
C PHE A 132 -15.15 1.23 -7.09
N ASP A 133 -15.32 0.69 -5.89
CA ASP A 133 -15.30 1.42 -4.62
C ASP A 133 -14.27 0.75 -3.73
N VAL A 134 -13.17 1.45 -3.46
CA VAL A 134 -12.04 0.92 -2.70
C VAL A 134 -12.01 1.58 -1.34
N HIS A 135 -11.92 0.76 -0.29
CA HIS A 135 -11.82 1.20 1.10
C HIS A 135 -10.46 0.79 1.63
N LEU A 136 -9.61 1.77 1.92
CA LEU A 136 -8.28 1.56 2.49
C LEU A 136 -8.30 1.98 3.96
N GLU A 137 -8.12 1.03 4.87
CA GLU A 137 -7.90 1.35 6.27
C GLU A 137 -6.45 1.79 6.47
N LEU A 138 -6.29 2.99 7.04
CA LEU A 138 -5.01 3.67 7.19
C LEU A 138 -4.83 4.09 8.65
N PHE A 139 -3.60 3.95 9.14
CA PHE A 139 -3.27 4.16 10.55
C PHE A 139 -2.31 5.33 10.75
N GLY A 140 -2.43 5.99 11.88
CA GLY A 140 -1.57 7.04 12.40
C GLY A 140 -1.54 6.93 13.93
N TYR A 141 -0.73 7.73 14.61
CA TYR A 141 -0.55 7.53 16.05
C TYR A 141 -0.28 8.82 16.82
N VAL A 142 -0.71 8.82 18.09
CA VAL A 142 -0.45 9.90 19.05
C VAL A 142 0.70 9.51 19.96
N GLY A 143 1.63 10.45 20.17
CA GLY A 143 2.74 10.30 21.10
C GLY A 143 4.09 10.02 20.42
N ASN A 144 5.17 10.14 21.19
CA ASN A 144 6.53 9.87 20.69
C ASN A 144 6.85 8.37 20.77
N LEU A 145 6.23 7.60 19.88
CA LEU A 145 6.32 6.13 19.86
C LEU A 145 7.39 5.65 18.88
N GLU A 146 8.64 5.66 19.32
CA GLU A 146 9.77 5.22 18.50
C GLU A 146 9.66 3.75 18.09
N PRO A 147 9.84 3.42 16.80
CA PRO A 147 9.67 2.07 16.28
C PRO A 147 10.77 1.14 16.81
N LYS A 148 10.34 -0.02 17.32
CA LYS A 148 11.21 -1.09 17.80
C LYS A 148 10.69 -2.42 17.28
N VAL A 149 11.54 -3.15 16.55
CA VAL A 149 11.22 -4.49 16.05
C VAL A 149 12.37 -5.43 16.29
N LYS A 150 12.05 -6.72 16.44
CA LYS A 150 13.03 -7.79 16.61
C LYS A 150 12.89 -8.77 15.47
N LEU A 151 14.02 -9.12 14.86
CA LEU A 151 14.11 -10.17 13.86
C LEU A 151 14.44 -11.50 14.54
N THR A 152 13.62 -12.52 14.31
CA THR A 152 13.85 -13.88 14.80
C THR A 152 13.72 -14.90 13.67
N ASN A 153 14.25 -16.10 13.90
CA ASN A 153 14.13 -17.23 12.99
C ASN A 153 14.57 -16.96 11.54
N LEU A 154 15.57 -16.08 11.37
CA LEU A 154 16.15 -15.78 10.07
C LEU A 154 16.81 -17.03 9.48
N LYS A 155 16.38 -17.42 8.28
CA LYS A 155 16.84 -18.62 7.57
C LYS A 155 17.04 -18.31 6.10
N THR A 156 18.11 -18.87 5.53
CA THR A 156 18.38 -18.85 4.09
C THR A 156 18.32 -20.27 3.58
N ARG A 157 17.55 -20.50 2.51
CA ARG A 157 17.40 -21.82 1.87
C ARG A 157 17.56 -21.67 0.37
N LYS A 158 17.96 -22.76 -0.30
CA LYS A 158 17.99 -22.85 -1.76
C LYS A 158 16.91 -23.82 -2.23
N LYS A 159 16.05 -23.38 -3.16
CA LYS A 159 15.00 -24.20 -3.78
C LYS A 159 14.96 -23.87 -5.28
N ASP A 160 15.00 -24.86 -6.16
CA ASP A 160 14.88 -24.69 -7.62
C ASP A 160 15.82 -23.62 -8.22
N ASN A 161 17.06 -23.61 -7.73
CA ASN A 161 18.11 -22.63 -8.06
C ASN A 161 17.78 -21.17 -7.69
N GLN A 162 16.83 -20.97 -6.79
CA GLN A 162 16.45 -19.70 -6.20
C GLN A 162 16.85 -19.65 -4.73
N ILE A 163 17.22 -18.47 -4.25
CA ILE A 163 17.53 -18.25 -2.84
C ILE A 163 16.28 -17.68 -2.16
N ILE A 164 15.92 -18.30 -1.05
CA ILE A 164 14.76 -17.93 -0.24
C ILE A 164 15.28 -17.47 1.12
N ILE A 165 14.92 -16.25 1.49
CA ILE A 165 15.20 -15.68 2.82
C ILE A 165 13.89 -15.54 3.57
N SER A 166 13.79 -16.18 4.73
CA SER A 166 12.60 -16.16 5.57
C SER A 166 12.94 -15.73 7.00
N GLY A 167 12.02 -15.04 7.68
CA GLY A 167 12.17 -14.70 9.09
C GLY A 167 10.85 -14.23 9.70
N LYS A 168 10.90 -13.86 10.97
CA LYS A 168 9.79 -13.23 11.68
C LYS A 168 10.19 -11.87 12.21
N LEU A 169 9.34 -10.87 12.02
CA LEU A 169 9.44 -9.58 12.67
C LEU A 169 8.42 -9.51 13.80
N GLU A 170 8.90 -9.27 15.00
CA GLU A 170 8.10 -9.02 16.21
C GLU A 170 8.09 -7.51 16.48
N ASN A 171 6.91 -6.93 16.63
CA ASN A 171 6.77 -5.52 16.96
C ASN A 171 6.84 -5.31 18.49
N LEU A 172 7.91 -4.66 18.94
CA LEU A 172 8.16 -4.30 20.34
C LEU A 172 7.78 -2.84 20.65
N THR A 173 7.21 -2.13 19.67
CA THR A 173 6.75 -0.75 19.84
C THR A 173 5.48 -0.74 20.67
N LEU A 174 5.46 0.09 21.72
CA LEU A 174 4.28 0.23 22.56
C LEU A 174 3.19 0.98 21.80
N LYS A 175 1.97 0.42 21.79
CA LYS A 175 0.73 1.06 21.35
C LYS A 175 0.61 1.46 19.86
N ARG A 176 1.60 1.17 18.99
CA ARG A 176 1.47 1.35 17.54
C ARG A 176 2.07 0.22 16.70
N GLY A 177 1.52 0.02 15.51
CA GLY A 177 2.10 -0.80 14.46
C GLY A 177 3.35 -0.15 13.86
N VAL A 178 4.17 -0.96 13.20
CA VAL A 178 5.36 -0.48 12.50
C VAL A 178 5.33 -0.98 11.06
N TYR A 179 5.44 -0.05 10.12
CA TYR A 179 5.53 -0.36 8.70
C TYR A 179 7.00 -0.47 8.29
N CYS A 180 7.46 -1.70 8.13
CA CYS A 180 8.88 -2.02 7.98
C CYS A 180 9.26 -2.17 6.51
N GLY A 181 10.39 -1.60 6.12
CA GLY A 181 11.10 -1.93 4.89
C GLY A 181 12.12 -3.01 5.19
N ILE A 182 12.02 -4.14 4.49
CA ILE A 182 12.92 -5.29 4.57
C ILE A 182 13.86 -5.24 3.37
N ASP A 183 15.11 -4.87 3.60
CA ASP A 183 16.14 -4.83 2.57
C ASP A 183 17.07 -6.04 2.69
N ILE A 184 17.24 -6.79 1.60
CA ILE A 184 18.31 -7.77 1.48
C ILE A 184 19.55 -7.05 0.95
N ILE A 185 20.62 -7.09 1.74
CA ILE A 185 21.85 -6.34 1.49
C ILE A 185 22.88 -7.27 0.84
N GLY A 186 23.37 -6.87 -0.31
CA GLY A 186 24.50 -7.48 -0.98
C GLY A 186 25.79 -6.67 -0.89
N LYS A 187 26.85 -7.21 -1.50
CA LYS A 187 28.17 -6.57 -1.59
C LYS A 187 28.14 -5.15 -2.19
N ASN A 188 27.25 -4.94 -3.16
CA ASN A 188 27.16 -3.68 -3.92
C ASN A 188 25.94 -2.83 -3.52
N GLY A 189 25.33 -3.08 -2.35
CA GLY A 189 24.14 -2.36 -1.88
C GLY A 189 22.91 -3.25 -1.74
N THR A 190 21.72 -2.64 -1.72
CA THR A 190 20.46 -3.38 -1.62
C THR A 190 20.18 -4.17 -2.89
N ILE A 191 20.01 -5.49 -2.76
CA ILE A 191 19.67 -6.39 -3.88
C ILE A 191 18.16 -6.48 -4.06
N TYR A 192 17.43 -6.46 -2.95
CA TYR A 192 15.98 -6.61 -2.94
C TYR A 192 15.38 -5.81 -1.79
N ASN A 193 14.18 -5.28 -2.00
CA ASN A 193 13.39 -4.61 -0.98
C ASN A 193 11.94 -5.10 -1.02
N SER A 194 11.35 -5.27 0.16
CA SER A 194 9.92 -5.53 0.34
C SER A 194 9.43 -4.84 1.58
N ASP A 195 8.12 -4.61 1.67
CA ASP A 195 7.53 -3.91 2.81
C ASP A 195 6.59 -4.83 3.58
N LEU A 196 6.54 -4.66 4.90
CA LEU A 196 5.66 -5.44 5.78
C LEU A 196 5.21 -4.59 6.96
N ARG A 197 3.90 -4.48 7.14
CA ARG A 197 3.32 -3.92 8.37
C ARG A 197 3.27 -4.98 9.46
N VAL A 198 3.83 -4.67 10.63
CA VAL A 198 3.71 -5.49 11.83
C VAL A 198 2.79 -4.76 12.83
N PRO A 199 1.54 -5.22 13.02
CA PRO A 199 0.59 -4.57 13.95
C PRO A 199 1.09 -4.46 15.39
N VAL A 200 0.40 -3.66 16.21
CA VAL A 200 0.68 -3.51 17.64
C VAL A 200 0.78 -4.87 18.34
N ASN A 201 1.83 -5.08 19.15
CA ASN A 201 2.00 -6.28 19.98
C ASN A 201 1.83 -7.61 19.20
N SER A 202 2.33 -7.66 17.95
CA SER A 202 2.18 -8.82 17.08
C SER A 202 3.48 -9.21 16.41
N GLU A 203 3.49 -10.41 15.82
CA GLU A 203 4.55 -10.87 14.93
C GLU A 203 4.02 -11.14 13.53
N LYS A 204 4.89 -10.97 12.53
CA LYS A 204 4.61 -11.32 11.13
C LYS A 204 5.80 -12.05 10.51
N GLU A 205 5.49 -13.09 9.77
CA GLU A 205 6.48 -13.82 8.98
C GLU A 205 6.65 -13.15 7.61
N PHE A 206 7.87 -13.20 7.09
CA PHE A 206 8.16 -12.87 5.71
C PHE A 206 8.88 -14.02 5.03
N ASN A 207 8.66 -14.13 3.72
CA ASN A 207 9.30 -15.11 2.86
C ASN A 207 9.63 -14.42 1.53
N ILE A 208 10.92 -14.21 1.27
CA ILE A 208 11.43 -13.46 0.13
C ILE A 208 12.15 -14.42 -0.80
N GLU A 209 11.64 -14.52 -2.03
CA GLU A 209 12.27 -15.27 -3.12
C GLU A 209 13.08 -14.30 -3.98
N LEU A 210 14.40 -14.45 -3.99
CA LEU A 210 15.29 -13.60 -4.77
C LEU A 210 15.33 -14.03 -6.24
N ASP A 211 15.74 -13.15 -7.15
CA ASP A 211 15.93 -13.54 -8.55
C ASP A 211 16.96 -14.66 -8.71
N LYS A 212 16.74 -15.55 -9.68
CA LYS A 212 17.58 -16.73 -9.93
C LYS A 212 19.04 -16.40 -10.31
N ASN A 213 19.30 -15.17 -10.73
CA ASN A 213 20.64 -14.69 -11.07
C ASN A 213 21.47 -14.29 -9.83
N ILE A 214 20.83 -14.04 -8.68
CA ILE A 214 21.51 -13.65 -7.45
C ILE A 214 22.22 -14.85 -6.85
N LYS A 215 23.52 -14.69 -6.58
CA LYS A 215 24.34 -15.73 -5.96
C LYS A 215 24.33 -15.58 -4.44
N GLN A 216 24.37 -16.69 -3.71
CA GLN A 216 24.38 -16.65 -2.24
C GLN A 216 25.59 -15.91 -1.69
N SER A 217 26.73 -15.99 -2.38
CA SER A 217 27.95 -15.25 -2.04
C SER A 217 27.87 -13.74 -2.27
N GLU A 218 26.81 -13.24 -2.88
CA GLU A 218 26.56 -11.80 -3.06
C GLU A 218 25.79 -11.21 -1.88
N ILE A 219 25.07 -12.05 -1.12
CA ILE A 219 24.25 -11.65 0.04
C ILE A 219 25.16 -11.50 1.25
N THR A 220 24.99 -10.40 1.97
CA THR A 220 25.83 -10.03 3.13
C THR A 220 25.02 -9.78 4.40
N GLY A 221 23.71 -9.58 4.27
CA GLY A 221 22.86 -9.33 5.42
C GLY A 221 21.45 -8.90 5.05
N ILE A 222 20.73 -8.49 6.08
CA ILE A 222 19.37 -7.95 6.05
C ILE A 222 19.34 -6.67 6.88
N ARG A 223 18.58 -5.69 6.41
CA ARG A 223 18.35 -4.42 7.11
C ARG A 223 16.85 -4.18 7.20
N ILE A 224 16.37 -3.83 8.39
CA ILE A 224 14.98 -3.40 8.61
C ILE A 224 14.98 -1.90 8.88
N ARG A 225 14.12 -1.17 8.17
CA ARG A 225 13.93 0.28 8.32
C ARG A 225 12.47 0.58 8.66
N ASP A 226 12.27 1.67 9.39
CA ASP A 226 10.94 2.27 9.52
C ASP A 226 10.63 3.03 8.23
N LEU A 227 9.53 2.74 7.55
CA LEU A 227 9.17 3.42 6.31
C LEU A 227 8.50 4.79 6.53
N GLU A 228 8.15 5.15 7.76
CA GLU A 228 7.68 6.50 8.06
C GLU A 228 8.80 7.54 7.90
N ASN A 229 9.97 7.28 8.49
CA ASN A 229 11.10 8.22 8.54
C ASN A 229 12.38 7.68 7.89
N TYR A 230 12.32 6.48 7.30
CA TYR A 230 13.41 5.77 6.64
C TYR A 230 14.63 5.44 7.52
N LYS A 231 14.52 5.58 8.85
CA LYS A 231 15.59 5.23 9.78
C LYS A 231 15.78 3.72 9.87
N GLU A 232 17.03 3.29 9.99
CA GLU A 232 17.38 1.90 10.27
C GLU A 232 16.94 1.54 11.69
N ILE A 233 16.15 0.48 11.83
CA ILE A 233 15.75 -0.09 13.12
C ILE A 233 16.73 -1.19 13.53
N LEU A 234 17.09 -2.07 12.59
CA LEU A 234 18.08 -3.13 12.83
C LEU A 234 18.82 -3.53 11.55
N LYS A 235 20.01 -4.08 11.72
CA LYS A 235 20.81 -4.69 10.65
C LYS A 235 21.50 -5.93 11.17
N GLN A 236 21.43 -7.02 10.40
CA GLN A 236 22.00 -8.31 10.76
C GLN A 236 22.75 -8.90 9.56
N LYS A 237 23.93 -9.48 9.79
CA LYS A 237 24.69 -10.21 8.76
C LYS A 237 24.12 -11.61 8.56
N ILE A 238 24.21 -12.11 7.33
CA ILE A 238 23.78 -13.45 6.90
C ILE A 238 24.99 -14.17 6.32
#